data_AF-A0A1D1ZTH2-F1
#
_entry.id   AF-A0A1D1ZTH2-F1
#
_cell.length_a   1.000
_cell.length_b   1.000
_cell.length_c   1.000
_cell.angle_alpha   90.00
_cell.angle_beta   90.00
_cell.angle_gamma   90.00
#
_symmetry.space_group_name_H-M   'P 1'
#
loop_
_entity.id
_entity.type
_entity.pdbx_description
1 polymer ?
#
loop_
_entity_poly.entity_id
_entity_poly.type
_entity_poly.pdbx_seq_one_letter_code
_entity_poly.pdbx_strand_id
1 'polypeptide(L)'
;MVPQARTPLACSPANGLAGKQYNWYTLNQRVFRSLGLSFTKQQLSDAASAIPGSAESILKVLRARLQDEVGPQAERTEGKGVEEEPCVDVIPAVRRGEASPPPAIVEGDLVAHLQQTIELLGVKISKMEQLLQLKDAKIQALMEKLQTQQAMHSY
;
A
#
# COMPACT_ATOMS: atom_id res chain seq x y z
N MET A 1 -18.69 -26.87 -28.87
CA MET A 1 -18.73 -26.56 -27.43
C MET A 1 -17.34 -26.13 -27.02
N VAL A 2 -17.07 -24.83 -27.02
CA VAL A 2 -15.75 -24.28 -26.64
C VAL A 2 -15.81 -23.98 -25.14
N PRO A 3 -14.88 -24.49 -24.32
CA PRO A 3 -14.90 -24.23 -22.89
C PRO A 3 -14.66 -22.73 -22.68
N GLN A 4 -15.59 -22.06 -21.99
CA GLN A 4 -15.38 -20.69 -21.57
C GLN A 4 -14.13 -20.66 -20.67
N ALA A 5 -13.03 -20.15 -21.20
CA ALA A 5 -11.89 -19.77 -20.40
C ALA A 5 -12.38 -18.72 -19.40
N ARG A 6 -12.45 -19.09 -18.11
CA ARG A 6 -12.61 -18.12 -17.03
C ARG A 6 -11.50 -17.11 -17.19
N THR A 7 -11.85 -15.93 -17.69
CA THR A 7 -10.93 -14.79 -17.73
C THR A 7 -10.39 -14.60 -16.31
N PRO A 8 -9.05 -14.55 -16.11
CA PRO A 8 -8.52 -14.15 -14.83
C PRO A 8 -9.06 -12.74 -14.61
N LEU A 9 -9.86 -12.54 -13.56
CA LEU A 9 -10.26 -11.19 -13.15
C LEU A 9 -8.99 -10.50 -12.67
N ALA A 10 -8.27 -9.92 -13.63
CA ALA A 10 -7.15 -9.07 -13.37
C ALA A 10 -7.68 -7.87 -12.59
N CYS A 11 -7.21 -7.69 -11.36
CA CYS A 11 -7.36 -6.42 -10.66
C CYS A 11 -6.53 -5.40 -11.45
N SER A 12 -7.14 -4.82 -12.48
CA SER A 12 -6.48 -3.79 -13.27
C SER A 12 -6.22 -2.57 -12.38
N PRO A 13 -5.09 -1.87 -12.56
CA PRO A 13 -4.84 -0.62 -11.87
C PRO A 13 -5.99 0.35 -12.14
N ALA A 14 -6.70 0.74 -11.08
CA ALA A 14 -7.82 1.66 -11.17
C ALA A 14 -7.47 2.95 -10.44
N ASN A 15 -7.55 4.08 -11.14
CA ASN A 15 -7.31 5.39 -10.52
C ASN A 15 -8.57 5.97 -9.87
N GLY A 16 -9.75 5.58 -10.36
CA GLY A 16 -11.05 6.01 -9.83
C GLY A 16 -11.52 5.22 -8.60
N LEU A 17 -12.23 5.88 -7.70
CA LEU A 17 -12.75 5.31 -6.45
C LEU A 17 -13.58 4.03 -6.68
N ALA A 18 -14.48 4.03 -7.67
CA ALA A 18 -15.33 2.89 -7.99
C ALA A 18 -14.52 1.65 -8.41
N GLY A 19 -13.45 1.84 -9.18
CA GLY A 19 -12.57 0.74 -9.59
C GLY A 19 -11.71 0.22 -8.43
N LYS A 20 -11.26 1.12 -7.54
CA LYS A 20 -10.56 0.72 -6.30
C LYS A 20 -11.48 -0.07 -5.38
N GLN A 21 -12.73 0.37 -5.19
CA GLN A 21 -13.74 -0.34 -4.41
C GLN A 21 -14.03 -1.72 -5.00
N TYR A 22 -14.18 -1.83 -6.32
CA TYR A 22 -14.33 -3.12 -6.99
C TYR A 22 -13.13 -4.06 -6.75
N ASN A 23 -11.91 -3.54 -6.84
CA ASN A 23 -10.71 -4.33 -6.58
C ASN A 23 -10.66 -4.81 -5.12
N TRP A 24 -10.95 -3.94 -4.15
CA TRP A 24 -11.02 -4.31 -2.72
C TRP A 24 -12.11 -5.35 -2.44
N TYR A 25 -13.27 -5.23 -3.07
CA TYR A 25 -14.35 -6.19 -2.96
C TYR A 25 -13.99 -7.55 -3.56
N THR A 26 -13.33 -7.54 -4.72
CA THR A 26 -12.85 -8.75 -5.39
C THR A 26 -11.78 -9.46 -4.56
N LEU A 27 -10.84 -8.70 -3.98
CA LEU A 27 -9.85 -9.23 -3.03
C LEU A 27 -10.52 -9.86 -1.81
N ASN A 28 -11.53 -9.21 -1.25
CA ASN A 28 -12.29 -9.76 -0.11
C ASN A 28 -12.95 -11.09 -0.46
N GLN A 29 -13.55 -11.20 -1.64
CA GLN A 29 -14.25 -12.42 -2.06
C GLN A 29 -13.31 -13.57 -2.42
N ARG A 30 -12.14 -13.28 -2.99
CA ARG A 30 -11.27 -14.31 -3.58
C ARG A 30 -10.05 -14.67 -2.74
N VAL A 31 -9.45 -13.68 -2.09
CA VAL A 31 -8.18 -13.83 -1.38
C VAL A 31 -8.41 -13.81 0.13
N PHE A 32 -9.15 -12.84 0.65
CA PHE A 32 -9.37 -12.77 2.10
C PHE A 32 -10.24 -13.93 2.56
N ARG A 33 -11.33 -14.25 1.85
CA ARG A 33 -12.15 -15.45 2.17
C ARG A 33 -11.37 -16.76 2.09
N SER A 34 -10.41 -16.90 1.16
CA SER A 34 -9.57 -18.11 1.10
C SER A 34 -8.60 -18.21 2.28
N LEU A 35 -8.28 -17.09 2.93
CA LEU A 35 -7.48 -17.02 4.17
C LEU A 35 -8.35 -17.02 5.43
N GLY A 36 -9.66 -17.30 5.30
CA GLY A 36 -10.62 -17.29 6.42
C GLY A 36 -10.94 -15.90 6.96
N LEU A 37 -10.68 -14.84 6.17
CA LEU A 37 -10.92 -13.44 6.52
C LEU A 37 -12.12 -12.86 5.77
N SER A 38 -12.92 -12.06 6.46
CA SER A 38 -14.02 -11.31 5.85
C SER A 38 -14.07 -9.89 6.40
N PHE A 39 -14.03 -8.90 5.51
CA PHE A 39 -14.13 -7.48 5.85
C PHE A 39 -15.48 -6.90 5.42
N THR A 40 -15.96 -5.89 6.14
CA THR A 40 -17.26 -5.25 5.86
C THR A 40 -17.18 -4.33 4.62
N LYS A 41 -18.33 -4.07 3.98
CA LYS A 41 -18.41 -3.13 2.85
C LYS A 41 -17.87 -1.74 3.21
N GLN A 42 -18.09 -1.30 4.45
CA GLN A 42 -17.59 -0.03 4.96
C GLN A 42 -16.06 -0.02 5.07
N GLN A 43 -15.44 -1.04 5.67
CA GLN A 43 -13.98 -1.13 5.77
C GLN A 43 -13.29 -1.14 4.40
N LEU A 44 -13.89 -1.81 3.41
CA LEU A 44 -13.37 -1.85 2.05
C LEU A 44 -13.56 -0.52 1.32
N SER A 45 -14.69 0.17 1.54
CA SER A 45 -14.93 1.51 1.00
C SER A 45 -13.95 2.51 1.58
N ASP A 46 -13.76 2.48 2.90
CA ASP A 46 -12.85 3.37 3.63
C ASP A 46 -11.40 3.19 3.16
N ALA A 47 -10.97 1.93 2.97
CA ALA A 47 -9.69 1.59 2.37
C ALA A 47 -9.56 2.06 0.90
N ALA A 48 -10.62 1.96 0.09
CA ALA A 48 -10.63 2.44 -1.28
C ALA A 48 -10.55 3.97 -1.40
N SER A 49 -11.15 4.70 -0.44
CA SER A 49 -11.05 6.15 -0.31
C SER A 49 -9.77 6.64 0.35
N ALA A 50 -8.83 5.73 0.66
CA ALA A 50 -7.56 6.05 1.31
C ALA A 50 -7.73 6.76 2.67
N ILE A 51 -8.75 6.37 3.44
CA ILE A 51 -8.92 6.86 4.81
C ILE A 51 -7.74 6.35 5.65
N PRO A 52 -6.99 7.24 6.34
CA PRO A 52 -5.85 6.85 7.15
C PRO A 52 -6.20 5.77 8.18
N GLY A 53 -5.38 4.72 8.27
CA GLY A 53 -5.57 3.63 9.21
C GLY A 53 -6.50 2.51 8.73
N SER A 54 -7.32 2.74 7.71
CA SER A 54 -8.30 1.74 7.23
C SER A 54 -7.62 0.59 6.50
N ALA A 55 -6.76 0.90 5.52
CA ALA A 55 -6.00 -0.13 4.81
C ALA A 55 -5.00 -0.83 5.75
N GLU A 56 -4.39 -0.09 6.67
CA GLU A 56 -3.42 -0.59 7.64
C GLU A 56 -4.07 -1.58 8.62
N SER A 57 -5.32 -1.33 9.04
CA SER A 57 -6.05 -2.27 9.91
C SER A 57 -6.31 -3.61 9.21
N ILE A 58 -6.73 -3.58 7.94
CA ILE A 58 -6.93 -4.77 7.09
C ILE A 58 -5.61 -5.53 6.93
N LEU A 59 -4.53 -4.82 6.63
CA LEU A 59 -3.20 -5.42 6.43
C LEU A 59 -2.61 -6.01 7.73
N LYS A 60 -2.88 -5.41 8.90
CA LYS A 60 -2.47 -5.99 10.20
C LYS A 60 -3.15 -7.31 10.46
N VAL A 61 -4.46 -7.40 10.22
CA VAL A 61 -5.24 -8.64 10.37
C VAL A 61 -4.75 -9.69 9.37
N LEU A 62 -4.53 -9.31 8.12
CA LEU A 62 -3.96 -10.20 7.10
C LEU A 62 -2.60 -10.75 7.52
N ARG A 63 -1.71 -9.88 8.03
CA ARG A 63 -0.40 -10.29 8.52
C ARG A 63 -0.51 -11.29 9.66
N ALA A 64 -1.38 -11.04 10.64
CA ALA A 64 -1.57 -11.94 11.76
C ALA A 64 -2.00 -13.34 11.30
N ARG A 65 -2.91 -13.42 10.32
CA ARG A 65 -3.33 -14.71 9.75
C ARG A 65 -2.24 -15.41 8.96
N LEU A 66 -1.47 -14.69 8.17
CA LEU A 66 -0.34 -15.27 7.43
C LEU A 66 0.81 -15.74 8.34
N GLN A 67 0.90 -15.21 9.56
CA GLN A 67 1.89 -15.62 10.55
C GLN A 67 1.46 -16.83 11.40
N ASP A 68 0.15 -17.10 11.47
CA ASP A 68 -0.42 -18.22 12.22
C ASP A 68 -0.36 -19.56 11.43
N GLU A 69 -0.14 -19.49 10.11
CA GLU A 69 -0.08 -20.65 9.20
C GLU A 69 1.29 -21.35 9.20
N VAL A 70 1.73 -21.82 10.38
CA VAL A 70 2.61 -23.01 10.53
C VAL A 70 1.84 -24.04 11.36
N GLY A 71 0.76 -24.57 10.79
CA GLY A 71 -0.05 -25.63 11.39
C GLY A 71 -1.09 -26.14 10.40
N PRO A 72 -1.07 -27.41 9.99
CA PRO A 72 -1.94 -27.88 8.92
C PRO A 72 -3.31 -28.22 9.49
N GLN A 73 -4.34 -27.41 9.24
CA GLN A 73 -5.70 -27.93 9.20
C GLN A 73 -6.55 -27.24 8.12
N ALA A 74 -6.76 -28.00 7.05
CA ALA A 74 -7.99 -27.95 6.30
C ALA A 74 -9.16 -28.24 7.25
N GLU A 75 -10.12 -27.33 7.36
CA GLU A 75 -11.50 -27.73 7.60
C GLU A 75 -12.49 -26.75 6.96
N ARG A 76 -13.49 -27.36 6.35
CA ARG A 76 -14.59 -26.76 5.61
C ARG A 76 -15.46 -25.94 6.57
N THR A 77 -15.92 -24.78 6.12
CA THR A 77 -17.19 -24.24 6.59
C THR A 77 -18.15 -24.12 5.41
N GLU A 78 -18.99 -25.14 5.26
CA GLU A 78 -20.25 -25.07 4.53
C GLU A 78 -21.25 -24.20 5.30
N GLY A 79 -21.76 -23.16 4.63
CA GLY A 79 -23.14 -22.69 4.72
C GLY A 79 -23.61 -21.87 5.93
N LYS A 80 -23.95 -20.59 5.70
CA LYS A 80 -25.34 -20.09 5.81
C LYS A 80 -25.47 -18.70 5.17
N GLY A 81 -26.49 -18.54 4.34
CA GLY A 81 -26.72 -17.35 3.53
C GLY A 81 -27.10 -16.11 4.33
N VAL A 82 -26.80 -14.96 3.74
CA VAL A 82 -27.73 -13.84 3.68
C VAL A 82 -27.79 -13.43 2.22
N GLU A 83 -28.97 -13.60 1.64
CA GLU A 83 -29.37 -13.10 0.35
C GLU A 83 -29.33 -11.56 0.37
N GLU A 84 -28.61 -10.96 -0.59
CA GLU A 84 -29.05 -9.72 -1.22
C GLU A 84 -28.65 -9.79 -2.71
N GLU A 85 -29.67 -10.11 -3.52
CA GLU A 85 -29.83 -9.86 -4.95
C GLU A 85 -29.72 -8.34 -5.27
N PRO A 86 -29.72 -7.89 -6.54
CA PRO A 86 -28.63 -7.92 -7.50
C PRO A 86 -28.28 -6.48 -7.96
N CYS A 87 -27.00 -6.11 -8.11
CA CYS A 87 -26.69 -4.85 -8.81
C CYS A 87 -26.73 -5.10 -10.32
N VAL A 88 -27.95 -4.92 -10.84
CA VAL A 88 -28.40 -4.83 -12.24
C VAL A 88 -27.37 -4.37 -13.26
N ASP A 89 -27.43 -5.02 -14.42
CA ASP A 89 -26.82 -4.62 -15.68
C ASP A 89 -27.06 -3.13 -15.98
N VAL A 90 -25.98 -2.36 -16.02
CA VAL A 90 -25.89 -1.20 -16.91
C VAL A 90 -24.62 -1.38 -17.72
N ILE A 91 -24.77 -1.99 -18.88
CA ILE A 91 -23.83 -1.87 -19.98
C ILE A 91 -24.16 -0.52 -20.66
N PRO A 92 -23.33 0.53 -20.58
CA PRO A 92 -23.30 1.49 -21.67
C PRO A 92 -22.33 0.94 -22.72
N ALA A 93 -22.89 0.60 -23.87
CA ALA A 93 -22.14 0.30 -25.07
C ALA A 93 -21.23 1.50 -25.42
N VAL A 94 -19.96 1.43 -25.05
CA VAL A 94 -18.92 2.32 -25.58
C VAL A 94 -17.97 1.49 -26.43
N ARG A 95 -18.35 1.46 -27.71
CA ARG A 95 -17.53 1.39 -28.92
C ARG A 95 -16.14 0.79 -28.75
N ARG A 96 -16.02 -0.41 -29.32
CA ARG A 96 -14.83 -0.99 -29.95
C ARG A 96 -14.08 0.10 -30.74
N GLY A 97 -13.12 0.74 -30.09
CA GLY A 97 -12.08 1.55 -30.70
C GLY A 97 -10.76 0.85 -30.42
N GLU A 98 -9.99 0.63 -31.47
CA GLU A 98 -8.62 0.11 -31.42
C GLU A 98 -7.84 0.78 -30.27
N ALA A 99 -7.51 -0.01 -29.25
CA ALA A 99 -6.53 0.37 -28.26
C ALA A 99 -5.48 -0.72 -28.26
N SER A 100 -4.32 -0.33 -28.79
CA SER A 100 -3.02 -0.97 -28.63
C SER A 100 -2.91 -1.73 -27.30
N PRO A 101 -2.27 -2.91 -27.27
CA PRO A 101 -2.07 -3.64 -26.02
C PRO A 101 -1.55 -2.70 -24.93
N PRO A 102 -2.22 -2.62 -23.76
CA PRO A 102 -1.70 -1.83 -22.65
C PRO A 102 -0.34 -2.42 -22.25
N PRO A 103 0.69 -1.58 -22.03
CA PRO A 103 2.00 -2.07 -21.63
C PRO A 103 1.81 -2.83 -20.33
N ALA A 104 2.22 -4.09 -20.32
CA ALA A 104 2.46 -4.79 -19.07
C ALA A 104 3.36 -3.87 -18.24
N ILE A 105 2.89 -3.43 -17.06
CA ILE A 105 3.77 -2.76 -16.11
C ILE A 105 4.75 -3.86 -15.68
N VAL A 106 5.90 -3.84 -16.32
CA VAL A 106 7.02 -4.73 -16.10
C VAL A 106 7.43 -4.50 -14.65
N GLU A 107 7.53 -5.54 -13.82
CA GLU A 107 8.03 -5.41 -12.44
C GLU A 107 9.35 -4.61 -12.36
N GLY A 108 10.12 -4.59 -13.44
CA GLY A 108 11.30 -3.74 -13.62
C GLY A 108 11.04 -2.23 -13.44
N ASP A 109 9.89 -1.71 -13.85
CA ASP A 109 9.58 -0.27 -13.74
C ASP A 109 9.37 0.15 -12.27
N LEU A 110 8.73 -0.71 -11.47
CA LEU A 110 8.53 -0.47 -10.04
C LEU A 110 9.85 -0.60 -9.27
N VAL A 111 10.66 -1.60 -9.61
CA VAL A 111 11.98 -1.79 -9.01
C VAL A 111 12.90 -0.60 -9.33
N ALA A 112 12.89 -0.10 -10.58
CA ALA A 112 13.65 1.08 -10.97
C ALA A 112 13.21 2.34 -10.21
N HIS A 113 11.90 2.56 -10.07
CA HIS A 113 11.38 3.70 -9.30
C HIS A 113 11.77 3.63 -7.81
N LEU A 114 11.71 2.44 -7.20
CA LEU A 114 12.15 2.24 -5.81
C LEU A 114 13.65 2.49 -5.66
N GLN A 115 14.47 2.04 -6.61
CA GLN A 115 15.91 2.30 -6.63
C GLN A 115 16.20 3.81 -6.75
N GLN A 116 15.52 4.53 -7.64
CA GLN A 116 15.63 5.99 -7.74
C GLN A 116 15.22 6.71 -6.43
N THR A 117 14.19 6.21 -5.76
CA THR A 117 13.75 6.76 -4.47
C THR A 117 14.82 6.55 -3.39
N ILE A 118 15.43 5.37 -3.33
CA ILE A 118 16.52 5.07 -2.39
C ILE A 118 17.72 5.96 -2.67
N GLU A 119 18.09 6.16 -3.93
CA GLU A 119 19.19 7.04 -4.32
C GLU A 119 18.93 8.48 -3.88
N LEU A 120 17.72 9.00 -4.14
CA LEU A 120 17.33 10.35 -3.71
C LEU A 120 17.32 10.51 -2.20
N LEU A 121 16.84 9.49 -1.46
CA LEU A 121 16.89 9.48 0.00
C LEU A 121 18.34 9.47 0.49
N GLY A 122 19.24 8.73 -0.16
CA GLY A 122 20.67 8.74 0.14
C GLY A 122 21.27 10.14 0.05
N VAL A 123 21.01 10.86 -1.06
CA VAL A 123 21.45 12.25 -1.23
C VAL A 123 20.90 13.16 -0.13
N LYS A 124 19.63 13.00 0.25
CA LYS A 124 19.01 13.77 1.34
C LYS A 124 19.66 13.48 2.70
N ILE A 125 19.97 12.22 2.99
CA ILE A 125 20.68 11.82 4.23
C ILE A 125 22.06 12.50 4.26
N SER A 126 22.85 12.36 3.19
CA SER A 126 24.17 13.01 3.12
C SER A 126 24.10 14.53 3.30
N LYS A 127 23.07 15.18 2.75
CA LYS A 127 22.87 16.61 2.96
C LYS A 127 22.53 16.96 4.39
N MET A 128 21.68 16.16 5.06
CA MET A 128 21.38 16.33 6.47
C MET A 128 22.62 16.15 7.34
N GLU A 129 23.44 15.13 7.07
CA GLU A 129 24.69 14.87 7.78
C GLU A 129 25.66 16.06 7.67
N GLN A 130 25.84 16.61 6.47
CA GLN A 130 26.65 17.82 6.26
C GLN A 130 26.14 19.02 7.07
N LEU A 131 24.81 19.23 7.12
CA LEU A 131 24.22 20.32 7.90
C LEU A 131 24.42 20.12 9.40
N LEU A 132 24.35 18.86 9.85
CA LEU A 132 24.55 18.50 11.24
C LEU A 132 26.00 18.77 11.66
N GLN A 133 26.98 18.35 10.84
CA GLN A 133 28.40 18.67 11.05
C GLN A 133 28.67 20.18 11.13
N LEU A 134 28.07 20.98 10.25
CA LEU A 134 28.21 22.44 10.28
C LEU A 134 27.63 23.04 11.56
N LYS A 135 26.48 22.53 12.02
CA LYS A 135 25.87 22.96 13.29
C LYS A 135 26.76 22.59 14.47
N ASP A 136 27.30 21.38 14.51
CA ASP A 136 28.18 20.92 15.59
C ASP A 136 29.46 21.75 15.67
N ALA A 137 30.10 22.03 14.53
CA ALA A 137 31.27 22.92 14.47
C ALA A 137 30.94 24.32 15.00
N LYS A 138 29.75 24.85 14.68
CA LYS A 138 29.30 26.15 15.19
C LYS A 138 29.04 26.11 16.69
N ILE A 139 28.45 25.04 17.20
CA ILE A 139 28.21 24.83 18.63
C ILE A 139 29.55 24.79 19.37
N GLN A 140 30.53 24.02 18.89
CA GLN A 140 31.88 23.96 19.46
C GLN A 140 32.53 25.34 19.54
N ALA A 141 32.55 26.09 18.44
CA ALA A 141 33.14 27.44 18.42
C ALA A 141 32.44 28.42 19.39
N LEU A 142 31.12 28.28 19.59
CA LEU A 142 30.37 29.10 20.55
C LEU A 142 30.65 28.66 21.99
N MET A 143 30.75 27.36 22.26
CA MET A 143 31.10 26.83 23.57
C MET A 143 32.49 27.29 24.00
N GLU A 144 33.48 27.26 23.10
CA GLU A 144 34.84 27.76 23.37
C GLU A 144 34.84 29.26 23.71
N LYS A 145 34.07 30.07 22.96
CA LYS A 145 33.93 31.50 23.24
C LYS A 145 33.28 31.74 24.60
N LEU A 146 32.25 30.97 24.95
CA LEU A 146 31.57 31.10 26.23
C LEU A 146 32.50 30.72 27.39
N GLN A 147 33.25 29.62 27.26
CA GLN A 147 34.26 29.21 28.25
C GLN A 147 35.33 30.29 28.42
N THR A 148 35.82 30.87 27.32
CA THR A 148 36.81 31.96 27.37
C THR A 148 36.24 33.19 28.07
N GLN A 149 35.00 33.57 27.79
CA GLN A 149 34.34 34.67 28.48
C GLN A 149 34.17 34.38 29.98
N GLN A 150 33.73 33.17 30.36
CA GLN A 150 33.59 32.77 31.76
C GLN A 150 34.94 32.80 32.49
N ALA A 151 36.01 32.32 31.85
CA ALA A 151 37.36 32.37 32.40
C ALA A 151 37.86 33.81 32.61
N MET A 152 37.55 34.73 31.68
CA MET A 152 37.91 36.15 31.79
C MET A 152 37.17 36.88 32.93
N HIS A 153 35.94 36.48 33.28
CA HIS A 153 35.17 37.07 34.39
C HIS A 153 35.49 36.43 35.75
N SER A 154 36.30 35.37 35.78
CA SER A 154 36.68 34.64 36.99
C SER A 154 38.02 35.10 37.59
N TYR A 155 38.60 36.20 37.08
CA TYR A 155 39.74 36.94 37.63
C TYR A 155 39.29 38.31 38.13
#